data_AF-A0A1Q5U5V6-F1
#
_entry.id   AF-A0A1Q5U5V6-F1
#
_cell.length_a   1.000
_cell.length_b   1.000
_cell.length_c   1.000
_cell.angle_alpha   90.00
_cell.angle_beta   90.00
_cell.angle_gamma   90.00
#
_symmetry.space_group_name_H-M   'P 1'
#
loop_
_entity.id
_entity.type
_entity.pdbx_description
1 polymer ?
#
loop_
_entity_poly.entity_id
_entity_poly.type
_entity_poly.pdbx_seq_one_letter_code
_entity_poly.pdbx_strand_id
1 'polypeptide(L)'
;MDAAIEQSEPILEKKAAVIASSYVNCVLHQGREIPSIIAALAGSPELEKIKHEYAKIFIEKCRITLTPYTKGGTITTASLWAMLGAAEVLSYAAANDDITATQAEKELFAVIVAMVERSL
;
A
#
# COMPACT_ATOMS: atom_id res chain seq x y z
N MET A 1 2.38 10.25 5.07
CA MET A 1 1.20 9.73 4.36
C MET A 1 -0.08 10.37 4.86
N ASP A 2 -0.39 10.30 6.16
CA ASP A 2 -1.71 10.72 6.70
C ASP A 2 -2.07 12.17 6.35
N ALA A 3 -1.16 13.13 6.57
CA ALA A 3 -1.36 14.52 6.17
C ALA A 3 -1.57 14.70 4.65
N ALA A 4 -0.89 13.90 3.81
CA ALA A 4 -1.06 13.96 2.35
C ALA A 4 -2.43 13.40 1.93
N ILE A 5 -2.91 12.35 2.62
CA ILE A 5 -4.27 11.82 2.42
C ILE A 5 -5.30 12.88 2.81
N GLU A 6 -5.14 13.55 3.95
CA GLU A 6 -6.07 14.60 4.40
C GLU A 6 -6.12 15.80 3.44
N GLN A 7 -4.96 16.22 2.90
CA GLN A 7 -4.87 17.38 1.99
C GLN A 7 -5.31 17.09 0.55
N SER A 8 -5.34 15.81 0.15
CA SER A 8 -5.76 15.45 -1.20
C SER A 8 -7.26 15.63 -1.40
N GLU A 9 -7.66 15.98 -2.63
CA GLU A 9 -9.07 16.13 -2.99
C GLU A 9 -9.87 14.87 -2.64
N PRO A 10 -11.14 15.00 -2.21
CA PRO A 10 -11.96 13.89 -1.74
C PRO A 10 -12.54 13.07 -2.91
N ILE A 11 -11.72 12.69 -3.90
CA ILE A 11 -12.07 11.78 -4.99
C ILE A 11 -11.16 10.54 -4.98
N LEU A 12 -11.68 9.41 -5.45
CA LEU A 12 -11.01 8.11 -5.39
C LEU A 12 -9.60 8.16 -5.99
N GLU A 13 -9.47 8.76 -7.16
CA GLU A 13 -8.23 8.81 -7.92
C GLU A 13 -7.14 9.56 -7.14
N LYS A 14 -7.49 10.64 -6.43
CA LYS A 14 -6.53 11.42 -5.67
C LYS A 14 -6.11 10.69 -4.39
N LYS A 15 -7.05 10.03 -3.71
CA LYS A 15 -6.73 9.17 -2.56
C LYS A 15 -5.83 8.01 -2.97
N ALA A 16 -6.18 7.30 -4.06
CA ALA A 16 -5.40 6.18 -4.59
C ALA A 16 -3.99 6.61 -5.00
N ALA A 17 -3.85 7.76 -5.69
CA ALA A 17 -2.55 8.26 -6.11
C ALA A 17 -1.66 8.64 -4.91
N VAL A 18 -2.22 9.25 -3.87
CA VAL A 18 -1.48 9.57 -2.64
C VAL A 18 -1.07 8.32 -1.89
N ILE A 19 -1.93 7.31 -1.76
CA ILE A 19 -1.58 6.03 -1.13
C ILE A 19 -0.44 5.36 -1.91
N ALA A 20 -0.57 5.26 -3.24
CA ALA A 20 0.41 4.61 -4.08
C ALA A 20 1.79 5.29 -4.01
N SER A 21 1.83 6.60 -4.26
CA SER A 21 3.08 7.38 -4.20
C SER A 21 3.66 7.43 -2.79
N SER A 22 2.84 7.57 -1.74
CA SER A 22 3.35 7.57 -0.37
C SER A 22 3.99 6.23 0.00
N TYR A 23 3.39 5.11 -0.40
CA TYR A 23 3.92 3.79 -0.08
C TYR A 23 5.21 3.52 -0.84
N VAL A 24 5.20 3.67 -2.18
CA VAL A 24 6.37 3.42 -3.03
C VAL A 24 7.53 4.33 -2.63
N ASN A 25 7.29 5.64 -2.45
CA ASN A 25 8.36 6.56 -2.04
C ASN A 25 8.85 6.27 -0.62
N CYS A 26 7.98 5.88 0.31
CA CYS A 26 8.41 5.50 1.66
C CYS A 26 9.36 4.31 1.60
N VAL A 27 9.01 3.28 0.83
CA VAL A 27 9.88 2.11 0.63
C VAL A 27 11.16 2.50 -0.08
N LEU A 28 11.14 3.34 -1.11
CA LEU A 28 12.36 3.73 -1.82
C LEU A 28 13.30 4.62 -0.97
N HIS A 29 12.76 5.58 -0.22
CA HIS A 29 13.56 6.47 0.63
C HIS A 29 14.10 5.76 1.88
N GLN A 30 13.38 4.76 2.40
CA GLN A 30 13.80 3.93 3.54
C GLN A 30 14.49 2.63 3.06
N GLY A 31 14.65 2.45 1.74
CA GLY A 31 14.73 1.16 1.05
C GLY A 31 16.10 0.52 0.91
N ARG A 32 17.15 1.09 1.47
CA ARG A 32 18.41 0.34 1.57
C ARG A 32 18.39 -0.73 2.66
N GLU A 33 17.40 -0.70 3.56
CA GLU A 33 17.33 -1.60 4.70
C GLU A 33 16.09 -2.51 4.71
N ILE A 34 15.13 -2.33 3.80
CA ILE A 34 13.87 -3.12 3.83
C ILE A 34 14.10 -4.62 3.54
N PRO A 35 14.92 -5.03 2.57
CA PRO A 35 15.23 -6.44 2.36
C PRO A 35 15.97 -7.07 3.54
N SER A 36 16.91 -6.34 4.17
CA SER A 36 17.66 -6.81 5.34
C SER A 36 16.78 -6.86 6.59
N ILE A 37 15.85 -5.92 6.76
CA ILE A 37 14.83 -5.96 7.80
C ILE A 37 13.91 -7.15 7.56
N ILE A 38 13.30 -7.33 6.39
CA ILE A 38 12.43 -8.49 6.10
C ILE A 38 13.17 -9.82 6.32
N ALA A 39 14.44 -9.93 5.90
CA ALA A 39 15.25 -11.12 6.15
C ALA A 39 15.57 -11.33 7.63
N ALA A 40 15.83 -10.26 8.40
CA ALA A 40 16.05 -10.33 9.84
C ALA A 40 14.75 -10.65 10.61
N LEU A 41 13.61 -10.14 10.15
CA LEU A 41 12.29 -10.41 10.75
C LEU A 41 11.92 -11.90 10.56
N ALA A 42 12.23 -12.51 9.42
CA ALA A 42 11.98 -13.94 9.17
C ALA A 42 12.70 -14.90 10.14
N GLY A 43 13.78 -14.43 10.79
CA GLY A 43 14.53 -15.19 11.80
C GLY A 43 13.96 -15.11 13.23
N SER A 44 12.98 -14.23 13.49
CA SER A 44 12.36 -14.03 14.81
C SER A 44 10.84 -13.95 14.71
N PRO A 45 10.11 -14.94 15.29
CA PRO A 45 8.65 -14.92 15.34
C PRO A 45 8.05 -13.64 15.94
N GLU A 46 8.75 -13.01 16.88
CA GLU A 46 8.35 -11.75 17.53
C GLU A 46 8.35 -10.59 16.53
N LEU A 47 9.37 -10.55 15.69
CA LEU A 47 9.55 -9.54 14.65
C LEU A 47 8.53 -9.71 13.50
N GLU A 48 8.25 -10.93 13.07
CA GLU A 48 7.16 -11.21 12.13
C GLU A 48 5.79 -10.78 12.68
N LYS A 49 5.54 -11.01 13.97
CA LYS A 49 4.29 -10.56 14.61
C LYS A 49 4.16 -9.04 14.57
N ILE A 50 5.23 -8.31 14.90
CA ILE A 50 5.26 -6.85 14.85
C ILE A 50 4.99 -6.36 13.41
N LYS A 51 5.66 -6.92 12.41
CA LYS A 51 5.42 -6.59 10.99
C LYS A 51 3.95 -6.79 10.62
N HIS A 52 3.37 -7.92 11.03
CA HIS A 52 1.98 -8.25 10.73
C HIS A 52 0.99 -7.29 11.42
N GLU A 53 1.29 -6.83 12.63
CA GLU A 53 0.49 -5.80 13.32
C GLU A 53 0.55 -4.44 12.60
N TYR A 54 1.73 -4.02 12.14
CA TYR A 54 1.86 -2.82 11.30
C TYR A 54 1.10 -2.93 9.98
N ALA A 55 1.17 -4.09 9.31
CA ALA A 55 0.41 -4.37 8.10
C ALA A 55 -1.10 -4.22 8.33
N LYS A 56 -1.62 -4.74 9.44
CA LYS A 56 -3.03 -4.58 9.84
C LYS A 56 -3.43 -3.12 10.01
N ILE A 57 -2.61 -2.32 10.67
CA ILE A 57 -2.85 -0.88 10.85
C ILE A 57 -2.91 -0.17 9.49
N PHE A 58 -1.99 -0.50 8.58
CA PHE A 58 -1.95 0.09 7.24
C PHE A 58 -3.18 -0.27 6.41
N ILE A 59 -3.56 -1.55 6.33
CA ILE A 59 -4.71 -1.96 5.52
C ILE A 59 -6.03 -1.39 6.07
N GLU A 60 -6.15 -1.24 7.39
CA GLU A 60 -7.35 -0.65 7.99
C GLU A 60 -7.45 0.86 7.70
N LYS A 61 -6.32 1.56 7.71
CA LYS A 61 -6.27 2.95 7.23
C LYS A 61 -6.67 3.07 5.75
N CYS A 62 -6.21 2.16 4.90
CA CYS A 62 -6.64 2.13 3.50
C CYS A 62 -8.14 1.88 3.39
N ARG A 63 -8.69 0.95 4.18
CA ARG A 63 -10.14 0.70 4.24
C ARG A 63 -10.91 1.96 4.59
N ILE A 64 -10.57 2.62 5.70
CA ILE A 64 -11.27 3.83 6.16
C ILE A 64 -11.19 4.92 5.08
N THR A 65 -10.02 5.11 4.48
CA THR A 65 -9.79 6.13 3.45
C THR A 65 -10.61 5.87 2.19
N LEU A 66 -10.77 4.60 1.78
CA LEU A 66 -11.33 4.23 0.48
C LEU A 66 -12.82 3.84 0.53
N THR A 67 -13.35 3.45 1.69
CA THR A 67 -14.77 3.06 1.87
C THR A 67 -15.77 4.13 1.37
N PRO A 68 -15.54 5.44 1.53
CA PRO A 68 -16.47 6.45 1.00
C PRO A 68 -16.71 6.36 -0.52
N TYR A 69 -15.86 5.65 -1.26
CA TYR A 69 -15.93 5.54 -2.72
C TYR A 69 -16.55 4.23 -3.22
N THR A 70 -16.96 3.31 -2.34
CA THR A 70 -17.51 1.98 -2.73
C THR A 70 -19.01 1.97 -3.03
N LYS A 71 -19.68 3.12 -3.19
CA LYS A 71 -21.14 3.23 -3.47
C LYS A 71 -22.05 2.35 -2.59
N GLY A 72 -21.63 2.05 -1.36
CA GLY A 72 -22.38 1.23 -0.40
C GLY A 72 -21.95 -0.24 -0.32
N GLY A 73 -21.05 -0.70 -1.18
CA GLY A 73 -20.42 -2.00 -1.06
C GLY A 73 -19.23 -2.00 -0.08
N THR A 74 -18.61 -3.17 0.10
CA THR A 74 -17.58 -3.41 1.13
C THR A 74 -16.25 -3.81 0.51
N ILE A 75 -15.17 -3.12 0.90
CA ILE A 75 -13.81 -3.58 0.61
C ILE A 75 -13.53 -4.79 1.49
N THR A 76 -13.23 -5.95 0.93
CA THR A 76 -12.97 -7.14 1.74
C THR A 76 -11.58 -7.07 2.39
N THR A 77 -11.38 -7.77 3.51
CA THR A 77 -10.03 -7.92 4.10
C THR A 77 -9.08 -8.63 3.13
N ALA A 78 -9.56 -9.62 2.37
CA ALA A 78 -8.75 -10.32 1.38
C ALA A 78 -8.24 -9.39 0.26
N SER A 79 -9.10 -8.50 -0.26
CA SER A 79 -8.70 -7.55 -1.29
C SER A 79 -7.69 -6.52 -0.78
N LEU A 80 -7.78 -6.11 0.48
CA LEU A 80 -6.79 -5.22 1.10
C LEU A 80 -5.42 -5.90 1.27
N TRP A 81 -5.40 -7.18 1.65
CA TRP A 81 -4.15 -7.95 1.69
C TRP A 81 -3.55 -8.14 0.29
N ALA A 82 -4.38 -8.38 -0.73
CA ALA A 82 -3.91 -8.43 -2.11
C ALA A 82 -3.29 -7.09 -2.56
N MET A 83 -3.94 -5.96 -2.25
CA MET A 83 -3.40 -4.63 -2.51
C MET A 83 -2.07 -4.39 -1.76
N LEU A 84 -1.97 -4.78 -0.48
CA LEU A 84 -0.71 -4.65 0.28
C LEU A 84 0.40 -5.50 -0.35
N GLY A 85 0.14 -6.74 -0.73
CA GLY A 85 1.12 -7.60 -1.40
C GLY A 85 1.59 -6.99 -2.73
N ALA A 86 0.69 -6.40 -3.52
CA ALA A 86 1.07 -5.67 -4.72
C ALA A 86 1.96 -4.45 -4.38
N ALA A 87 1.62 -3.69 -3.34
CA ALA A 87 2.42 -2.55 -2.91
C ALA A 87 3.83 -2.96 -2.50
N GLU A 88 3.98 -4.03 -1.71
CA GLU A 88 5.27 -4.58 -1.28
C GLU A 88 6.12 -5.02 -2.49
N VAL A 89 5.55 -5.83 -3.38
CA VAL A 89 6.29 -6.40 -4.53
C VAL A 89 6.66 -5.33 -5.56
N LEU A 90 5.75 -4.39 -5.88
CA LEU A 90 6.03 -3.30 -6.80
C LEU A 90 7.11 -2.37 -6.25
N SER A 91 7.06 -2.05 -4.95
CA SER A 91 8.07 -1.20 -4.32
C SER A 91 9.42 -1.90 -4.25
N TYR A 92 9.44 -3.21 -4.01
CA TYR A 92 10.66 -4.00 -4.06
C TYR A 92 11.27 -4.03 -5.46
N ALA A 93 10.47 -4.29 -6.51
CA ALA A 93 10.94 -4.25 -7.89
C ALA A 93 11.50 -2.87 -8.27
N ALA A 94 10.84 -1.79 -7.82
CA ALA A 94 11.35 -0.43 -8.02
C ALA A 94 12.66 -0.15 -7.26
N ALA A 95 12.83 -0.70 -6.06
CA ALA A 95 14.05 -0.53 -5.26
C ALA A 95 15.26 -1.26 -5.85
N ASN A 96 15.04 -2.31 -6.65
CA ASN A 96 16.08 -3.06 -7.36
C ASN A 96 16.29 -2.58 -8.81
N ASP A 97 15.67 -1.46 -9.20
CA ASP A 97 15.70 -0.91 -10.56
C ASP A 97 15.13 -1.85 -11.65
N ASP A 98 14.37 -2.89 -11.28
CA ASP A 98 13.67 -3.78 -12.23
C ASP A 98 12.54 -3.05 -12.97
N ILE A 99 11.93 -2.07 -12.30
CA ILE A 99 10.96 -1.12 -12.83
C ILE A 99 11.24 0.28 -12.28
N THR A 100 10.75 1.33 -12.93
CA THR A 100 10.89 2.68 -12.39
C THR A 100 9.91 2.93 -11.24
N ALA A 101 10.24 3.83 -10.32
CA ALA A 101 9.32 4.27 -9.26
C ALA A 101 7.95 4.69 -9.82
N THR A 102 7.93 5.46 -10.90
CA THR A 102 6.69 5.87 -11.58
C THR A 102 5.88 4.70 -12.14
N GLN A 103 6.50 3.60 -12.57
CA GLN A 103 5.78 2.41 -13.03
C GLN A 103 5.13 1.71 -11.83
N ALA A 104 5.85 1.54 -10.73
CA ALA A 104 5.32 0.99 -9.49
C ALA A 104 4.14 1.82 -8.94
N GLU A 105 4.27 3.15 -8.91
CA GLU A 105 3.20 4.05 -8.46
C GLU A 105 1.95 3.95 -9.33
N LYS A 106 2.11 3.93 -10.65
CA LYS A 106 0.99 3.81 -11.61
C LYS A 106 0.28 2.47 -11.49
N GLU A 107 1.03 1.38 -11.38
CA GLU A 107 0.46 0.05 -11.26
C GLU A 107 -0.28 -0.11 -9.92
N LEU A 108 0.33 0.34 -8.82
CA LEU A 108 -0.32 0.30 -7.51
C LEU A 108 -1.57 1.19 -7.48
N PHE A 109 -1.55 2.36 -8.11
CA PHE A 109 -2.74 3.19 -8.30
C PHE A 109 -3.86 2.40 -9.00
N ALA A 110 -3.57 1.73 -10.11
CA ALA A 110 -4.55 0.94 -10.85
C ALA A 110 -5.11 -0.22 -10.00
N VAL A 111 -4.26 -0.90 -9.23
CA VAL A 111 -4.67 -1.96 -8.28
C VAL A 111 -5.66 -1.42 -7.25
N ILE A 112 -5.39 -0.26 -6.66
CA ILE A 112 -6.26 0.37 -5.65
C ILE A 112 -7.61 0.76 -6.25
N VAL A 113 -7.60 1.44 -7.39
CA VAL A 113 -8.84 1.85 -8.09
C VAL A 113 -9.68 0.62 -8.43
N ALA A 114 -9.08 -0.37 -9.08
CA ALA A 114 -9.79 -1.58 -9.47
C ALA A 114 -10.31 -2.38 -8.26
N MET A 115 -9.61 -2.35 -7.12
CA MET A 115 -10.10 -2.93 -5.87
C MET A 115 -11.39 -2.25 -5.40
N VAL A 116 -11.41 -0.92 -5.38
CA VAL A 116 -12.59 -0.15 -4.96
C VAL A 116 -13.75 -0.35 -5.95
N GLU A 117 -13.47 -0.37 -7.25
CA GLU A 117 -14.47 -0.59 -8.30
C GLU A 117 -15.13 -1.97 -8.23
N ARG A 118 -14.38 -3.02 -7.86
CA ARG A 118 -14.93 -4.37 -7.61
C ARG A 118 -15.80 -4.45 -6.35
N SER A 119 -15.71 -3.45 -5.49
CA SER A 119 -16.46 -3.34 -4.24
C SER A 119 -17.68 -2.41 -4.37
N LEU A 120 -18.03 -1.97 -5.59
CA LEU A 120 -19.24 -1.19 -5.88
C LEU A 120 -20.53 -2.02 -5.81
#